data_AF-A0A5T1QQL6-F1
#
_entry.id   AF-A0A5T1QQL6-F1
#
_cell.length_a   1.000
_cell.length_b   1.000
_cell.length_c   1.000
_cell.angle_alpha   90.00
_cell.angle_beta   90.00
_cell.angle_gamma   90.00
#
_symmetry.space_group_name_H-M   'P 1'
#
loop_
_entity.id
_entity.type
_entity.pdbx_description
1 polymer ?
#
loop_
_entity_poly.entity_id
_entity_poly.type
_entity_poly.pdbx_seq_one_letter_code
_entity_poly.pdbx_strand_id
1 'polypeptide(L)'
;MFVSFSKNLGNGFRIGVGYNFNDKPSKRDNDREEFILKVLNEVKSLFQTMCRNINVSVVTFEFAIEQNCQIEITDILTENNSKKISEISDLFSKISELIEKIRFSKSLSTQAREKITDFVFESKKIISTLEYENNLEERLILLLSEKLQKKENEIKKMIKKSQKNKTKKKKMGCLTYIIIFFIVMFFISLITNEDKTNNPKNSSKIEKKTK
;
A
#
# COMPACT_ATOMS: atom_id res chain seq x y z
N MET A 1 -14.91 -27.08 -8.37
CA MET A 1 -15.71 -28.18 -7.81
C MET A 1 -16.89 -27.55 -7.10
N PHE A 2 -18.12 -27.96 -7.40
CA PHE A 2 -19.31 -27.51 -6.68
C PHE A 2 -20.16 -28.70 -6.26
N VAL A 3 -20.87 -28.54 -5.15
CA VAL A 3 -21.78 -29.55 -4.61
C VAL A 3 -23.20 -29.00 -4.76
N SER A 4 -24.05 -29.72 -5.48
CA SER A 4 -25.47 -29.36 -5.64
C SER A 4 -26.35 -30.36 -4.90
N PHE A 5 -27.40 -29.84 -4.27
CA PHE A 5 -28.42 -30.63 -3.60
C PHE A 5 -29.73 -30.48 -4.38
N SER A 6 -30.35 -31.58 -4.77
CA SER A 6 -31.68 -31.56 -5.39
C SER A 6 -32.61 -32.58 -4.74
N LYS A 7 -33.89 -32.23 -4.65
CA LYS A 7 -34.94 -33.13 -4.16
C LYS A 7 -35.31 -34.13 -5.26
N ASN A 8 -35.43 -35.40 -4.89
CA ASN A 8 -36.02 -36.42 -5.74
C ASN A 8 -37.53 -36.48 -5.56
N LEU A 9 -38.20 -36.95 -6.62
CA LEU A 9 -39.63 -37.23 -6.64
C LEU A 9 -40.09 -38.26 -5.59
N GLY A 10 -39.17 -39.00 -4.96
CA GLY A 10 -39.44 -39.97 -3.89
C GLY A 10 -39.00 -39.54 -2.50
N ASN A 11 -39.06 -38.25 -2.14
CA ASN A 11 -38.67 -37.71 -0.82
C ASN A 11 -37.20 -37.87 -0.39
N GLY A 12 -36.32 -38.39 -1.25
CA GLY A 12 -34.86 -38.40 -1.02
C GLY A 12 -34.15 -37.14 -1.55
N PHE A 13 -32.89 -36.94 -1.15
CA PHE A 13 -32.01 -35.89 -1.70
C PHE A 13 -30.90 -36.51 -2.55
N ARG A 14 -30.54 -35.88 -3.67
CA ARG A 14 -29.33 -36.19 -4.44
C ARG A 14 -28.25 -35.17 -4.11
N ILE A 15 -27.02 -35.66 -3.99
CA ILE A 15 -25.81 -34.84 -3.90
C ILE A 15 -25.04 -35.03 -5.21
N GLY A 16 -24.96 -33.97 -6.02
CA GLY A 16 -24.18 -33.94 -7.24
C GLY A 16 -22.84 -33.25 -7.00
N VAL A 17 -21.74 -33.88 -7.39
CA VAL A 17 -20.40 -33.26 -7.38
C VAL A 17 -20.00 -32.97 -8.81
N GLY A 18 -19.90 -31.68 -9.16
CA GLY A 18 -19.54 -31.21 -10.49
C GLY A 18 -18.17 -30.53 -10.52
N TYR A 19 -17.46 -30.68 -11.64
CA TYR A 19 -16.26 -29.93 -11.96
C TYR A 19 -16.54 -29.01 -13.15
N ASN A 20 -16.39 -27.70 -12.95
CA ASN A 20 -16.35 -26.76 -14.06
C ASN A 20 -14.95 -26.84 -14.67
N PHE A 21 -14.86 -27.35 -15.90
CA PHE A 21 -13.59 -27.48 -16.65
C PHE A 21 -13.36 -26.31 -17.64
N ASN A 22 -14.21 -25.28 -17.62
CA ASN A 22 -14.06 -24.09 -18.46
C ASN A 22 -14.25 -22.81 -17.63
N ASP A 23 -13.17 -22.35 -17.01
CA ASP A 23 -13.11 -21.05 -16.33
C ASP A 23 -12.85 -19.92 -17.34
N LYS A 24 -13.78 -19.70 -18.27
CA LYS A 24 -13.78 -18.44 -19.02
C LYS A 24 -14.23 -17.34 -18.06
N PRO A 25 -13.49 -16.22 -17.95
CA PRO A 25 -13.85 -15.15 -17.02
C PRO A 25 -15.25 -14.64 -17.35
N SER A 26 -16.10 -14.55 -16.32
CA SER A 26 -17.45 -14.03 -16.48
C SER A 26 -17.41 -12.52 -16.73
N LYS A 27 -18.50 -11.95 -17.25
CA LYS A 27 -18.64 -10.48 -17.34
C LYS A 27 -18.37 -9.79 -16.00
N ARG A 28 -18.82 -10.39 -14.89
CA ARG A 28 -18.59 -9.86 -13.54
C ARG A 28 -17.12 -9.91 -13.12
N ASP A 29 -16.38 -10.93 -13.56
CA ASP A 29 -14.93 -11.00 -13.35
C ASP A 29 -14.22 -9.89 -14.12
N ASN A 30 -14.60 -9.66 -15.38
CA ASN A 30 -14.02 -8.58 -16.19
C ASN A 30 -14.32 -7.20 -15.59
N ASP A 31 -15.56 -6.92 -15.20
CA ASP A 31 -15.95 -5.65 -14.56
C ASP A 31 -15.17 -5.40 -13.25
N ARG A 32 -14.93 -6.47 -12.47
CA ARG A 32 -14.14 -6.41 -11.23
C ARG A 32 -12.68 -6.08 -11.51
N GLU A 33 -12.04 -6.82 -12.41
CA GLU A 33 -10.63 -6.59 -12.74
C GLU A 33 -10.42 -5.22 -13.40
N GLU A 34 -11.36 -4.76 -14.24
CA GLU A 34 -11.33 -3.43 -14.82
C GLU A 34 -11.43 -2.34 -13.74
N PHE A 35 -12.33 -2.50 -12.77
CA PHE A 35 -12.44 -1.58 -11.65
C PHE A 35 -11.15 -1.53 -10.81
N ILE A 36 -10.58 -2.69 -10.46
CA ILE A 36 -9.32 -2.75 -9.72
C ILE A 36 -8.19 -2.08 -10.51
N LEU A 37 -8.09 -2.33 -11.81
CA LEU A 37 -7.10 -1.70 -12.68
C LEU A 37 -7.24 -0.17 -12.67
N LYS A 38 -8.46 0.35 -12.78
CA LYS A 38 -8.75 1.80 -12.71
C LYS A 38 -8.28 2.40 -11.39
N VAL A 39 -8.61 1.77 -10.26
CA VAL A 39 -8.20 2.22 -8.93
C VAL A 39 -6.68 2.23 -8.79
N LEU A 40 -6.01 1.16 -9.21
CA LEU A 40 -4.54 1.06 -9.13
C LEU A 40 -3.85 2.13 -10.00
N ASN A 41 -4.40 2.44 -11.17
CA ASN A 41 -3.88 3.50 -12.03
C ASN A 41 -4.07 4.88 -11.39
N GLU A 42 -5.23 5.14 -10.78
CA GLU A 42 -5.50 6.41 -10.11
C GLU A 42 -4.58 6.59 -8.89
N VAL A 43 -4.45 5.57 -8.04
CA VAL A 43 -3.53 5.59 -6.89
C VAL A 43 -2.09 5.83 -7.33
N LYS A 44 -1.65 5.22 -8.43
CA LYS A 44 -0.32 5.49 -9.02
C LYS A 44 -0.18 6.95 -9.44
N SER A 45 -1.21 7.54 -10.07
CA SER A 45 -1.20 8.95 -10.49
C SER A 45 -1.16 9.89 -9.27
N LEU A 46 -1.91 9.56 -8.22
CA LEU A 46 -1.88 10.29 -6.95
C LEU A 46 -0.50 10.24 -6.31
N PHE A 47 0.14 9.07 -6.25
CA PHE A 47 1.51 8.93 -5.74
C PHE A 47 2.51 9.78 -6.53
N GLN A 48 2.43 9.79 -7.86
CA GLN A 48 3.28 10.65 -8.70
C GLN A 48 3.05 12.14 -8.42
N THR A 49 1.78 12.53 -8.22
CA THR A 49 1.41 13.91 -7.89
C THR A 49 1.94 14.31 -6.52
N MET A 50 1.83 13.42 -5.53
CA MET A 50 2.40 13.60 -4.19
C MET A 50 3.91 13.85 -4.27
N CYS A 51 4.66 12.98 -4.94
CA CYS A 51 6.11 13.13 -5.11
C CYS A 51 6.49 14.45 -5.79
N ARG A 52 5.72 14.88 -6.80
CA ARG A 52 5.92 16.18 -7.46
C ARG A 52 5.66 17.34 -6.51
N ASN A 53 4.59 17.29 -5.73
CA ASN A 53 4.21 18.38 -4.82
C ASN A 53 5.27 18.56 -3.71
N ILE A 54 5.79 17.47 -3.15
CA ILE A 54 6.85 17.51 -2.12
C ILE A 54 8.26 17.55 -2.71
N ASN A 55 8.42 17.73 -4.02
CA ASN A 55 9.73 17.87 -4.67
C ASN A 55 10.72 16.72 -4.42
N VAL A 56 10.27 15.49 -4.65
CA VAL A 56 11.12 14.31 -4.64
C VAL A 56 10.91 13.48 -5.89
N SER A 57 12.00 12.97 -6.49
CA SER A 57 11.83 12.08 -7.62
C SER A 57 11.18 10.76 -7.19
N VAL A 58 10.21 10.31 -7.99
CA VAL A 58 9.53 9.01 -7.81
C VAL A 58 10.54 7.87 -7.74
N VAL A 59 11.63 7.96 -8.52
CA VAL A 59 12.67 6.93 -8.59
C VAL A 59 13.45 6.84 -7.28
N THR A 60 13.81 7.97 -6.67
CA THR A 60 14.52 8.00 -5.38
C THR A 60 13.62 7.47 -4.27
N PHE A 61 12.32 7.82 -4.29
CA PHE A 61 11.34 7.32 -3.32
C PHE A 61 11.12 5.81 -3.46
N GLU A 62 10.90 5.30 -4.67
CA GLU A 62 10.78 3.86 -4.94
C GLU A 62 12.05 3.10 -4.53
N PHE A 63 13.23 3.67 -4.81
CA PHE A 63 14.49 3.06 -4.39
C PHE A 63 14.59 2.99 -2.87
N ALA A 64 14.22 4.04 -2.14
CA ALA A 64 14.23 4.04 -0.68
C ALA A 64 13.40 2.88 -0.10
N ILE A 65 12.23 2.64 -0.70
CA ILE A 65 11.32 1.56 -0.30
C ILE A 65 11.89 0.19 -0.66
N GLU A 66 12.45 0.03 -1.86
CA GLU A 66 13.08 -1.23 -2.31
C GLU A 66 14.22 -1.68 -1.40
N GLN A 67 14.91 -0.74 -0.75
CA GLN A 67 16.00 -1.07 0.16
C GLN A 67 15.52 -1.53 1.54
N ASN A 68 14.21 -1.58 1.78
CA ASN A 68 13.58 -1.93 3.06
C ASN A 68 14.25 -1.25 4.26
N CYS A 69 14.80 -0.05 4.01
CA CYS A 69 15.32 0.77 5.08
C CYS A 69 14.08 1.22 5.85
N GLN A 70 14.05 1.00 7.16
CA GLN A 70 13.08 1.63 8.06
C GLN A 70 13.34 3.14 8.09
N ILE A 71 13.11 3.77 6.94
CA ILE A 71 13.13 5.21 6.74
C ILE A 71 11.67 5.59 6.82
N GLU A 72 11.29 6.07 7.99
CA GLU A 72 10.07 6.82 8.14
C GLU A 72 10.26 8.10 7.34
N ILE A 73 9.72 8.14 6.11
CA ILE A 73 9.82 9.32 5.24
C ILE A 73 9.19 10.55 5.93
N THR A 74 8.27 10.31 6.86
CA THR A 74 7.74 11.28 7.82
C THR A 74 8.81 12.01 8.64
N ASP A 75 9.96 11.40 8.92
CA ASP A 75 11.06 11.99 9.70
C ASP A 75 11.82 13.07 8.93
N ILE A 76 11.75 13.03 7.59
CA ILE A 76 12.43 14.00 6.72
C ILE A 76 11.47 15.01 6.09
N LEU A 77 10.22 15.02 6.52
CA LEU A 77 9.24 16.00 6.08
C LEU A 77 9.06 17.08 7.15
N THR A 78 8.54 18.23 6.77
CA THR A 78 7.97 19.16 7.75
C THR A 78 6.82 18.49 8.49
N GLU A 79 6.56 18.92 9.72
CA GLU A 79 5.46 18.36 10.55
C GLU A 79 4.11 18.36 9.82
N ASN A 80 3.83 19.44 9.08
CA ASN A 80 2.60 19.59 8.29
C ASN A 80 2.49 18.54 7.16
N ASN A 81 3.53 18.37 6.35
CA ASN A 81 3.54 17.37 5.28
C ASN A 81 3.64 15.94 5.82
N SER A 82 4.36 15.74 6.93
CA SER A 82 4.49 14.45 7.61
C SER A 82 3.11 13.91 8.02
N LYS A 83 2.30 14.73 8.68
CA LYS A 83 0.92 14.35 9.05
C LYS A 83 0.06 14.02 7.83
N LYS A 84 0.08 14.88 6.81
CA LYS A 84 -0.67 14.66 5.56
C LYS A 84 -0.26 13.38 4.85
N ILE A 85 1.04 13.07 4.81
CA ILE A 85 1.55 11.84 4.19
C ILE A 85 1.19 10.60 5.01
N SER A 86 1.15 10.70 6.34
CA SER A 86 0.62 9.63 7.19
C SER A 86 -0.86 9.36 6.88
N GLU A 87 -1.68 10.39 6.76
CA GLU A 87 -3.11 10.26 6.41
C GLU A 87 -3.30 9.63 5.02
N ILE A 88 -2.49 10.03 4.03
CA ILE A 88 -2.50 9.42 2.69
C ILE A 88 -2.11 7.93 2.76
N SER A 89 -1.09 7.59 3.55
CA SER A 89 -0.64 6.20 3.74
C SER A 89 -1.75 5.32 4.30
N ASP A 90 -2.50 5.82 5.29
CA ASP A 90 -3.64 5.11 5.88
C ASP A 90 -4.77 4.89 4.86
N LEU A 91 -5.08 5.90 4.04
CA LEU A 91 -6.09 5.79 2.98
C LEU A 91 -5.69 4.75 1.93
N PHE A 92 -4.43 4.77 1.49
CA PHE A 92 -3.90 3.79 0.55
C PHE A 92 -3.91 2.37 1.12
N SER A 93 -3.61 2.20 2.40
CA SER A 93 -3.69 0.92 3.09
C SER A 93 -5.12 0.39 3.13
N LYS A 94 -6.10 1.24 3.45
CA LYS A 94 -7.54 0.89 3.41
C LYS A 94 -8.00 0.49 2.00
N ILE A 95 -7.53 1.19 0.96
CA ILE A 95 -7.82 0.81 -0.44
C ILE A 95 -7.25 -0.57 -0.74
N SER A 96 -5.99 -0.83 -0.36
CA SER A 96 -5.34 -2.13 -0.57
C SER A 96 -6.12 -3.26 0.09
N GLU A 97 -6.49 -3.10 1.35
CA GLU A 97 -7.28 -4.09 2.11
C GLU A 97 -8.63 -4.38 1.43
N LEU A 98 -9.33 -3.36 0.94
CA LEU A 98 -10.59 -3.55 0.22
C LEU A 98 -10.39 -4.29 -1.11
N ILE A 99 -9.32 -3.99 -1.86
CA ILE A 99 -8.98 -4.71 -3.09
C ILE A 99 -8.68 -6.19 -2.79
N GLU A 100 -7.94 -6.48 -1.72
CA GLU A 100 -7.67 -7.86 -1.30
C GLU A 100 -8.95 -8.62 -0.94
N LYS A 101 -9.86 -7.98 -0.20
CA LYS A 101 -11.17 -8.56 0.12
C LYS A 101 -12.00 -8.81 -1.15
N ILE A 102 -11.97 -7.90 -2.12
CA ILE A 102 -12.64 -8.08 -3.42
C ILE A 102 -12.05 -9.28 -4.18
N ARG A 103 -10.73 -9.42 -4.20
CA ARG A 103 -10.05 -10.55 -4.87
C ARG A 103 -10.34 -11.88 -4.18
N PHE A 104 -10.24 -11.92 -2.85
CA PHE A 104 -10.52 -13.11 -2.05
C PHE A 104 -11.97 -13.57 -2.21
N SER A 105 -12.93 -12.65 -2.06
CA SER A 105 -14.36 -12.95 -2.18
C SER A 105 -14.83 -13.14 -3.62
N LYS A 106 -14.01 -12.75 -4.61
CA LYS A 106 -14.38 -12.64 -6.03
C LYS A 106 -15.61 -11.76 -6.28
N SER A 107 -15.99 -10.93 -5.32
CA SER A 107 -17.21 -10.11 -5.36
C SER A 107 -16.88 -8.63 -5.23
N LEU A 108 -17.45 -7.82 -6.13
CA LEU A 108 -17.34 -6.37 -6.10
C LEU A 108 -18.71 -5.76 -5.77
N SER A 109 -18.95 -5.48 -4.49
CA SER A 109 -20.18 -4.84 -4.03
C SER A 109 -20.18 -3.34 -4.33
N THR A 110 -21.37 -2.75 -4.44
CA THR A 110 -21.55 -1.30 -4.60
C THR A 110 -20.88 -0.54 -3.45
N GLN A 111 -21.09 -0.99 -2.21
CA GLN A 111 -20.49 -0.38 -1.04
C GLN A 111 -18.95 -0.38 -1.08
N ALA A 112 -18.32 -1.45 -1.61
CA ALA A 112 -16.87 -1.48 -1.76
C ALA A 112 -16.38 -0.50 -2.83
N ARG A 113 -17.12 -0.35 -3.94
CA ARG A 113 -16.82 0.65 -4.97
C ARG A 113 -16.88 2.07 -4.42
N GLU A 114 -17.96 2.39 -3.70
CA GLU A 114 -18.16 3.70 -3.08
C GLU A 114 -17.04 4.01 -2.11
N LYS A 115 -16.76 3.12 -1.15
CA LYS A 115 -15.68 3.33 -0.16
C LYS A 115 -14.30 3.53 -0.80
N ILE A 116 -13.93 2.72 -1.79
CA ILE A 116 -12.66 2.89 -2.49
C ILE A 116 -12.63 4.24 -3.22
N THR A 117 -13.74 4.61 -3.85
CA THR A 117 -13.87 5.90 -4.55
C THR A 117 -13.69 7.06 -3.57
N ASP A 118 -14.37 7.02 -2.43
CA ASP A 118 -14.26 8.05 -1.39
C ASP A 118 -12.81 8.20 -0.90
N PHE A 119 -12.11 7.10 -0.60
CA PHE A 119 -10.70 7.14 -0.18
C PHE A 119 -9.77 7.70 -1.26
N VAL A 120 -10.02 7.42 -2.54
CA VAL A 120 -9.26 7.99 -3.66
C VAL A 120 -9.47 9.51 -3.72
N PHE A 121 -10.71 9.99 -3.60
CA PHE A 121 -11.01 11.42 -3.63
C PHE A 121 -10.51 12.15 -2.38
N GLU A 122 -10.56 11.51 -1.21
CA GLU A 122 -9.99 12.03 0.03
C GLU A 122 -8.47 12.17 -0.08
N SER A 123 -7.79 11.15 -0.62
CA SER A 123 -6.35 11.20 -0.91
C SER A 123 -6.02 12.35 -1.84
N LYS A 124 -6.81 12.53 -2.90
CA LYS A 124 -6.65 13.64 -3.87
C LYS A 124 -6.77 15.00 -3.20
N LYS A 125 -7.73 15.17 -2.28
CA LYS A 125 -7.92 16.40 -1.51
C LYS A 125 -6.69 16.68 -0.64
N ILE A 126 -6.20 15.70 0.11
CA ILE A 126 -5.02 15.89 0.97
C ILE A 126 -3.78 16.22 0.12
N ILE A 127 -3.53 15.47 -0.96
CA ILE A 127 -2.39 15.67 -1.87
C ILE A 127 -2.39 17.09 -2.47
N SER A 128 -3.56 17.64 -2.79
CA SER A 128 -3.68 19.01 -3.32
C SER A 128 -3.23 20.10 -2.36
N THR A 129 -3.12 19.78 -1.06
CA THR A 129 -2.69 20.70 -0.01
C THR A 129 -1.25 20.46 0.46
N LEU A 130 -0.53 19.53 -0.17
CA LEU A 130 0.88 19.29 0.16
C LEU A 130 1.74 20.48 -0.23
N GLU A 131 2.67 20.83 0.65
CA GLU A 131 3.59 21.94 0.47
C GLU A 131 4.91 21.44 -0.13
N TYR A 132 5.56 22.32 -0.89
CA TYR A 132 6.87 22.05 -1.46
C TYR A 132 7.93 21.90 -0.36
N GLU A 133 8.73 20.84 -0.43
CA GLU A 133 9.82 20.59 0.51
C GLU A 133 11.18 20.92 -0.13
N ASN A 134 11.90 21.84 0.49
CA ASN A 134 13.25 22.20 0.05
C ASN A 134 14.23 21.07 0.38
N ASN A 135 15.06 20.71 -0.61
CA ASN A 135 16.14 19.73 -0.48
C ASN A 135 15.70 18.33 0.02
N LEU A 136 14.42 17.96 -0.15
CA LEU A 136 13.91 16.66 0.32
C LEU A 136 14.65 15.49 -0.33
N GLU A 137 14.91 15.56 -1.63
CA GLU A 137 15.64 14.52 -2.35
C GLU A 137 17.07 14.33 -1.81
N GLU A 138 17.76 15.42 -1.46
CA GLU A 138 19.10 15.35 -0.86
C GLU A 138 19.06 14.77 0.55
N ARG A 139 18.09 15.19 1.37
CA ARG A 139 17.86 14.64 2.73
C ARG A 139 17.57 13.14 2.68
N LEU A 140 16.76 12.69 1.72
CA LEU A 140 16.47 11.27 1.53
C LEU A 140 17.72 10.48 1.09
N ILE A 141 18.54 11.03 0.20
CA ILE A 141 19.81 10.39 -0.21
C ILE A 141 20.78 10.31 0.97
N LEU A 142 20.87 11.34 1.80
CA LEU A 142 21.70 11.36 3.00
C LEU A 142 21.27 10.27 3.99
N LEU A 143 19.97 10.17 4.28
CA LEU A 143 19.43 9.09 5.11
C LEU A 143 19.73 7.69 4.55
N LEU A 144 19.56 7.50 3.24
CA LEU A 144 19.88 6.23 2.58
C LEU A 144 21.37 5.92 2.68
N SER A 145 22.24 6.92 2.53
CA SER A 145 23.68 6.81 2.68
C SER A 145 24.05 6.33 4.08
N GLU A 146 23.44 6.91 5.12
CA GLU A 146 23.64 6.51 6.52
C GLU A 146 23.13 5.09 6.79
N LYS A 147 21.87 4.79 6.44
CA LYS A 147 21.23 3.49 6.72
C LYS A 147 21.89 2.34 5.98
N LEU A 148 22.36 2.56 4.75
CA LEU A 148 23.02 1.54 3.92
C LEU A 148 24.54 1.50 4.09
N GLN A 149 25.11 2.40 4.92
CA GLN A 149 26.56 2.53 5.13
C GLN A 149 27.34 2.67 3.81
N LYS A 150 26.83 3.50 2.90
CA LYS A 150 27.39 3.74 1.57
C LYS A 150 27.52 5.23 1.34
N LYS A 151 28.55 5.67 0.62
CA LYS A 151 28.71 7.08 0.27
C LYS A 151 27.52 7.56 -0.59
N GLU A 152 27.09 8.81 -0.42
CA GLU A 152 25.99 9.39 -1.23
C GLU A 152 26.19 9.23 -2.75
N ASN A 153 27.42 9.37 -3.23
CA ASN A 153 27.74 9.18 -4.65
C ASN A 153 27.48 7.75 -5.14
N GLU A 154 27.60 6.76 -4.27
CA GLU A 154 27.23 5.37 -4.57
C GLU A 154 25.72 5.20 -4.58
N ILE A 155 25.00 5.80 -3.62
CA ILE A 155 23.53 5.80 -3.59
C ILE A 155 22.96 6.43 -4.87
N LYS A 156 23.45 7.60 -5.27
CA LYS A 156 23.07 8.27 -6.53
C LYS A 156 23.33 7.38 -7.75
N LYS A 157 24.44 6.61 -7.77
CA LYS A 157 24.72 5.63 -8.83
C LYS A 157 23.76 4.44 -8.79
N MET A 158 23.39 3.94 -7.61
CA MET A 158 22.43 2.84 -7.44
C MET A 158 21.03 3.24 -7.90
N ILE A 159 20.55 4.43 -7.53
CA ILE A 159 19.27 5.00 -8.00
C ILE A 159 19.26 5.07 -9.53
N LYS A 160 20.30 5.66 -10.14
CA LYS A 160 20.44 5.75 -11.61
C LYS A 160 20.48 4.37 -12.28
N LYS A 161 21.12 3.38 -11.67
CA LYS A 161 21.13 1.98 -12.17
C LYS A 161 19.74 1.35 -12.07
N SER A 162 19.03 1.54 -10.95
CA SER A 162 17.65 1.06 -10.78
C SER A 162 16.72 1.63 -11.85
N GLN A 163 16.82 2.94 -12.11
CA GLN A 163 16.08 3.61 -13.19
C GLN A 163 16.36 2.98 -14.56
N LYS A 164 17.64 2.80 -14.92
CA LYS A 164 18.03 2.18 -16.19
C LYS A 164 17.52 0.75 -16.31
N ASN A 165 17.56 -0.03 -15.24
CA ASN A 165 17.08 -1.41 -15.23
C ASN A 165 15.56 -1.49 -15.37
N LYS A 166 14.81 -0.58 -14.73
CA LYS A 166 13.34 -0.45 -14.91
C LYS A 166 12.98 -0.09 -16.35
N THR A 167 13.71 0.85 -16.97
CA THR A 167 13.51 1.22 -18.38
C THR A 167 13.84 0.09 -19.34
N LYS A 168 14.85 -0.74 -19.04
CA LYS A 168 15.22 -1.93 -19.84
C LYS A 168 14.25 -3.10 -19.65
N LYS A 169 13.65 -3.27 -18.47
CA LYS A 169 12.69 -4.35 -18.16
C LYS A 169 11.24 -4.04 -18.57
N LYS A 170 11.02 -3.24 -19.62
CA LYS A 170 9.70 -2.86 -20.19
C LYS A 170 8.88 -4.05 -20.80
N LYS A 171 8.97 -5.26 -20.25
CA LYS A 171 8.17 -6.44 -20.62
C LYS A 171 7.68 -7.31 -19.45
N MET A 172 7.69 -6.84 -18.19
CA MET A 172 6.97 -7.53 -17.10
C MET A 172 6.11 -6.52 -16.33
N GLY A 173 4.83 -6.88 -16.16
CA GLY A 173 3.72 -5.96 -15.93
C GLY A 173 3.88 -5.02 -14.73
N CYS A 174 3.60 -3.73 -14.97
CA CYS A 174 3.50 -2.65 -13.98
C CYS A 174 2.62 -2.96 -12.76
N LEU A 175 1.74 -3.96 -12.85
CA LEU A 175 0.79 -4.33 -11.81
C LEU A 175 1.45 -4.98 -10.59
N THR A 176 2.49 -5.79 -10.76
CA THR A 176 3.07 -6.53 -9.62
C THR A 176 3.84 -5.62 -8.68
N TYR A 177 4.54 -4.60 -9.18
CA TYR A 177 5.32 -3.68 -8.34
C TYR A 177 4.46 -2.74 -7.49
N ILE A 178 3.34 -2.25 -8.01
CA ILE A 178 2.44 -1.36 -7.27
C ILE A 178 1.67 -2.15 -6.19
N ILE A 179 1.29 -3.40 -6.49
CA ILE A 179 0.67 -4.30 -5.51
C ILE A 179 1.67 -4.68 -4.41
N ILE A 180 2.92 -5.00 -4.77
CA ILE A 180 3.98 -5.28 -3.77
C ILE A 180 4.31 -4.03 -2.94
N PHE A 181 4.29 -2.84 -3.54
CA PHE A 181 4.48 -1.56 -2.83
C PHE A 181 3.43 -1.33 -1.74
N PHE A 182 2.14 -1.59 -2.03
CA PHE A 182 1.07 -1.47 -1.03
C PHE A 182 1.10 -2.59 0.02
N ILE A 183 1.47 -3.81 -0.36
CA ILE A 183 1.66 -4.93 0.57
C ILE A 183 2.83 -4.66 1.52
N VAL A 184 3.95 -4.08 1.04
CA VAL A 184 5.11 -3.73 1.88
C VAL A 184 4.77 -2.58 2.84
N MET A 185 4.02 -1.56 2.40
CA MET A 185 3.51 -0.50 3.29
C MET A 185 2.56 -1.05 4.36
N PHE A 186 1.72 -2.04 4.00
CA PHE A 186 0.84 -2.74 4.94
C PHE A 186 1.62 -3.53 6.02
N PHE A 187 2.74 -4.16 5.66
CA PHE A 187 3.62 -4.83 6.66
C PHE A 187 4.37 -3.86 7.57
N ILE A 188 4.76 -2.68 7.08
CA ILE A 188 5.41 -1.64 7.92
C ILE A 188 4.42 -1.10 8.97
N SER A 189 3.13 -0.95 8.61
CA SER A 189 2.05 -0.58 9.54
C SER A 189 1.75 -1.65 10.60
N LEU A 190 1.98 -2.93 10.30
CA LEU A 190 1.84 -4.04 11.26
C LEU A 190 2.98 -4.05 12.29
N ILE A 191 4.22 -3.75 11.89
CA ILE A 191 5.38 -3.73 12.78
C ILE A 191 5.33 -2.52 13.74
N THR A 192 4.85 -1.36 13.27
CA THR A 192 4.72 -0.15 14.10
C THR A 192 3.63 -0.23 15.17
N ASN A 193 2.73 -1.21 15.10
CA ASN A 193 1.69 -1.42 16.11
C ASN A 193 2.11 -2.41 17.22
N GLU A 194 3.08 -3.30 17.00
CA GLU A 194 3.57 -4.22 18.04
C GLU A 194 4.52 -3.55 19.05
N ASP A 195 5.26 -2.52 18.64
CA ASP A 195 6.20 -1.80 19.52
C ASP A 195 5.51 -0.84 20.52
N LYS A 196 4.24 -0.47 20.29
CA LYS A 196 3.47 0.32 21.27
C LYS A 196 2.88 -0.54 22.41
N THR A 197 2.96 -1.86 22.30
CA THR A 197 2.40 -2.79 23.31
C THR A 197 3.42 -3.42 24.25
N ASN A 198 4.73 -3.25 24.02
CA ASN A 198 5.77 -3.87 24.86
C ASN A 198 6.66 -2.86 25.62
N ASN A 199 6.01 -2.21 26.61
CA ASN A 199 6.51 -1.94 27.98
C ASN A 199 7.52 -0.78 28.24
N PRO A 200 7.57 -0.14 29.44
CA PRO A 200 6.63 -0.17 30.57
C PRO A 200 6.13 1.22 31.04
N LYS A 201 4.93 1.23 31.63
CA LYS A 201 4.50 2.31 32.54
C LYS A 201 5.47 2.37 33.72
N ASN A 202 6.22 3.46 33.82
CA ASN A 202 6.73 3.96 35.09
C ASN A 202 5.53 4.23 36.01
N SER A 203 5.24 3.33 36.94
CA SER A 203 4.43 3.65 38.11
C SER A 203 5.31 4.31 39.16
N SER A 204 5.48 5.63 39.05
CA SER A 204 5.73 6.44 40.22
C SER A 204 4.48 6.41 41.11
N LYS A 205 4.55 5.69 42.23
CA LYS A 205 3.71 5.97 43.40
C LYS A 205 4.63 6.20 44.59
N ILE A 206 4.87 7.49 44.83
CA ILE A 206 5.45 8.03 46.06
C ILE A 206 4.37 8.00 47.15
N GLU A 207 4.74 7.49 48.33
CA GLU A 207 4.19 7.74 49.67
C GLU A 207 2.76 7.21 49.99
N LYS A 208 2.46 6.67 51.19
CA LYS A 208 2.85 7.06 52.55
C LYS A 208 2.38 6.01 53.58
N LYS A 209 3.04 6.03 54.75
CA LYS A 209 2.53 5.83 56.14
C LYS A 209 2.55 4.45 56.83
N THR A 210 3.39 4.41 57.90
CA THR A 210 3.17 3.89 59.28
C THR A 210 2.63 2.47 59.45
N LYS A 211 3.31 1.57 60.16
CA LYS A 211 3.67 1.63 61.60
C LYS A 211 4.82 0.66 61.87
#